data_AF-A0A842VK05-F1
#
_entry.id   AF-A0A842VK05-F1
#
_cell.length_a   1.000
_cell.length_b   1.000
_cell.length_c   1.000
_cell.angle_alpha   90.00
_cell.angle_beta   90.00
_cell.angle_gamma   90.00
#
_symmetry.space_group_name_H-M   'P 1'
#
loop_
_entity.id
_entity.type
_entity.pdbx_description
1 polymer ?
#
loop_
_entity_poly.entity_id
_entity_poly.type
_entity_poly.pdbx_seq_one_letter_code
_entity_poly.pdbx_strand_id
1 'polypeptide(L)'
;MNLTDQEKQKIIELIQAGKALPAIYKSKLFDSDDVEFIEATKDYKLVYKGKTPKQAVIAGTPSAPLQKVRSFNSDNPFDDGWHNMLIFGDNLLALKALYDDQRSANIYKTKNRIKLIYIDPPFATKQDFMKDREKATVIK
;
A
#
# COMPACT_ATOMS: atom_id res chain seq x y z
N MET A 1 19.92 -0.28 20.11
CA MET A 1 20.90 -1.28 20.66
C MET A 1 20.89 -1.34 22.19
N ASN A 2 20.49 -2.49 22.75
CA ASN A 2 20.43 -2.74 24.20
C ASN A 2 21.37 -3.90 24.58
N LEU A 3 22.67 -3.61 24.67
CA LEU A 3 23.73 -4.59 24.98
C LEU A 3 24.47 -4.19 26.26
N THR A 4 24.67 -5.14 27.16
CA THR A 4 25.56 -4.92 28.32
C THR A 4 27.02 -4.87 27.86
N ASP A 5 27.91 -4.31 28.68
CA ASP A 5 29.32 -4.22 28.31
C ASP A 5 29.99 -5.59 28.18
N GLN A 6 29.56 -6.57 28.97
CA GLN A 6 29.99 -7.96 28.83
C GLN A 6 29.55 -8.56 27.48
N GLU A 7 28.34 -8.26 27.03
CA GLU A 7 27.82 -8.72 25.74
C GLU A 7 28.56 -8.08 24.57
N LYS A 8 28.87 -6.78 24.65
CA LYS A 8 29.69 -6.08 23.65
C LYS A 8 31.07 -6.73 23.52
N GLN A 9 31.73 -6.99 24.65
CA GLN A 9 33.06 -7.62 24.66
C GLN A 9 33.02 -9.01 24.02
N LYS A 10 32.01 -9.82 24.36
CA LYS A 10 31.80 -11.15 23.79
C LYS A 10 31.59 -11.11 22.27
N ILE A 11 30.80 -10.14 21.79
CA ILE A 11 30.54 -9.94 20.36
C ILE A 11 31.84 -9.57 19.62
N ILE A 12 32.63 -8.64 20.19
CA ILE A 12 33.93 -8.24 19.62
C ILE A 12 34.88 -9.43 19.51
N GLU A 13 35.01 -10.24 20.58
CA GLU A 13 35.84 -11.45 20.58
C GLU A 13 35.43 -12.44 19.48
N LEU A 14 34.12 -12.66 19.30
CA LEU A 14 33.62 -13.57 18.27
C LEU A 14 33.92 -13.06 16.86
N ILE A 15 33.76 -11.75 16.63
CA ILE A 15 34.06 -11.11 15.34
C ILE A 15 35.56 -11.21 15.03
N GLN A 16 36.43 -10.89 16.00
CA GLN A 16 37.88 -10.98 15.83
C GLN A 16 38.36 -12.42 15.60
N ALA A 17 37.70 -13.39 16.22
CA ALA A 17 37.97 -14.82 16.01
C ALA A 17 37.36 -15.38 14.72
N GLY A 18 36.64 -14.58 13.92
CA GLY A 18 35.95 -15.02 12.71
C GLY A 18 34.82 -16.03 12.97
N LYS A 19 34.27 -16.07 14.19
CA LYS A 19 33.20 -16.99 14.59
C LYS A 19 31.83 -16.35 14.36
N ALA A 20 30.84 -17.17 14.01
CA ALA A 20 29.47 -16.71 13.86
C ALA A 20 28.89 -16.19 15.19
N LEU A 21 28.09 -15.13 15.11
CA LEU A 21 27.40 -14.57 16.28
C LEU A 21 26.20 -15.45 16.67
N PRO A 22 26.03 -15.78 17.97
CA PRO A 22 24.84 -16.46 18.48
C PRO A 22 23.55 -15.69 18.17
N ALA A 23 22.47 -16.41 17.86
CA ALA A 23 21.17 -15.83 17.51
C ALA A 23 20.56 -14.94 18.61
N ILE A 24 20.95 -15.14 19.88
CA ILE A 24 20.47 -14.32 21.01
C ILE A 24 20.87 -12.84 20.90
N TYR A 25 21.95 -12.52 20.18
CA TYR A 25 22.38 -11.13 19.99
C TYR A 25 21.66 -10.44 18.84
N LYS A 26 20.97 -11.20 17.97
CA LYS A 26 20.30 -10.70 16.77
C LYS A 26 19.26 -9.62 17.09
N SER A 27 18.38 -9.89 18.05
CA SER A 27 17.34 -8.96 18.51
C SER A 27 17.87 -7.78 19.34
N LYS A 28 19.13 -7.83 19.78
CA LYS A 28 19.78 -6.75 20.55
C LYS A 28 20.63 -5.83 19.67
N LEU A 29 21.18 -6.38 18.59
CA LEU A 29 22.04 -5.71 17.62
C LEU A 29 21.24 -4.94 16.57
N PHE A 30 20.14 -5.52 16.09
CA PHE A 30 19.31 -4.91 15.05
C PHE A 30 17.97 -4.50 15.65
N ASP A 31 17.63 -3.22 15.53
CA ASP A 31 16.28 -2.77 15.89
C ASP A 31 15.27 -3.31 14.85
N SER A 32 14.02 -3.55 15.26
CA SER A 32 12.98 -4.04 14.35
C SER A 32 12.69 -3.10 13.16
N ASP A 33 13.12 -1.84 13.28
CA ASP A 33 12.99 -0.80 12.27
C ASP A 33 14.23 -0.68 11.36
N ASP A 34 15.31 -1.43 11.63
CA ASP A 34 16.47 -1.53 10.73
C ASP A 34 16.11 -2.43 9.54
N VAL A 35 15.58 -1.76 8.50
CA VAL A 35 15.04 -2.36 7.28
C VAL A 35 16.06 -3.16 6.45
N GLU A 36 17.36 -3.06 6.75
CA GLU A 36 18.40 -3.89 6.11
C GLU A 36 18.38 -5.32 6.64
N PHE A 37 17.90 -5.54 7.87
CA PHE A 37 17.90 -6.85 8.48
C PHE A 37 16.61 -7.61 8.18
N ILE A 38 16.48 -8.04 6.93
CA ILE A 38 15.41 -8.96 6.54
C ILE A 38 15.86 -10.35 7.01
N GLU A 39 15.21 -10.90 8.03
CA GLU A 39 15.25 -12.34 8.23
C GLU A 39 14.80 -12.97 6.91
N ALA A 40 15.75 -13.60 6.21
CA ALA A 40 15.48 -14.42 5.04
C ALA A 40 14.64 -15.62 5.49
N THR A 41 13.34 -15.40 5.69
CA THR A 41 12.36 -16.47 5.68
C THR A 41 12.53 -17.20 4.35
N LYS A 42 12.40 -18.52 4.33
CA LYS A 42 12.49 -19.32 3.08
C LYS A 42 11.53 -18.87 1.96
N ASP A 43 10.63 -17.93 2.26
CA ASP A 43 9.73 -17.27 1.33
C ASP A 43 10.39 -16.07 0.64
N TYR A 44 10.37 -16.07 -0.69
CA TYR A 44 10.79 -14.94 -1.51
C TYR A 44 9.89 -13.71 -1.28
N LYS A 45 10.47 -12.59 -0.84
CA LYS A 45 9.75 -11.33 -0.59
C LYS A 45 10.49 -10.14 -1.18
N LEU A 46 9.77 -9.26 -1.90
CA LEU A 46 10.29 -7.95 -2.33
C LEU A 46 10.19 -6.96 -1.17
N VAL A 47 11.31 -6.41 -0.72
CA VAL A 47 11.39 -5.42 0.36
C VAL A 47 12.07 -4.15 -0.17
N TYR A 48 11.54 -3.00 0.21
CA TYR A 48 12.13 -1.69 -0.08
C TYR A 48 11.74 -0.70 1.02
N LYS A 49 12.56 0.33 1.19
CA LYS A 49 12.34 1.37 2.21
C LYS A 49 10.98 2.05 2.00
N GLY A 50 10.20 2.18 3.08
CA GLY A 50 8.88 2.80 3.04
C GLY A 50 7.76 1.91 2.48
N LYS A 51 8.02 0.62 2.20
CA LYS A 51 6.98 -0.32 1.81
C LYS A 51 5.99 -0.56 2.97
N THR A 52 4.79 -0.01 2.86
CA THR A 52 3.72 -0.29 3.84
C THR A 52 3.15 -1.69 3.63
N PRO A 53 2.98 -2.50 4.70
CA PRO A 53 2.29 -3.78 4.61
C PRO A 53 0.84 -3.63 4.14
N LYS A 54 0.33 -4.57 3.34
CA LYS A 54 -1.05 -4.55 2.81
C LYS A 54 -2.09 -4.37 3.92
N GLN A 55 -1.96 -5.10 5.02
CA GLN A 55 -2.88 -5.03 6.15
C GLN A 55 -2.88 -3.64 6.79
N ALA A 56 -1.71 -3.02 6.91
CA ALA A 56 -1.58 -1.67 7.45
C ALA A 56 -2.22 -0.63 6.52
N VAL A 57 -2.07 -0.76 5.19
CA VAL A 57 -2.77 0.12 4.23
C VAL A 57 -4.29 0.00 4.39
N ILE A 58 -4.82 -1.23 4.42
CA ILE A 58 -6.27 -1.46 4.55
C ILE A 58 -6.82 -0.95 5.88
N ALA A 59 -6.09 -1.15 6.99
CA ALA A 59 -6.53 -0.73 8.32
C ALA A 59 -6.37 0.79 8.53
N GLY A 60 -5.32 1.39 7.96
CA GLY A 60 -5.03 2.82 8.06
C GLY A 60 -5.86 3.69 7.10
N THR A 61 -6.45 3.10 6.06
CA THR A 61 -7.34 3.84 5.15
C THR A 61 -8.72 4.00 5.79
N PRO A 62 -9.17 5.24 6.05
CA PRO A 62 -10.47 5.47 6.65
C PRO A 62 -11.60 4.97 5.76
N SER A 63 -12.71 4.58 6.39
CA SER A 63 -13.93 4.27 5.64
C SER A 63 -14.51 5.57 5.07
N ALA A 64 -14.75 5.57 3.76
CA ALA A 64 -15.28 6.72 3.03
C ALA A 64 -16.44 6.26 2.15
N PRO A 65 -17.69 6.23 2.65
CA PRO A 65 -18.83 5.80 1.85
C PRO A 65 -19.04 6.72 0.64
N LEU A 66 -19.43 6.14 -0.49
CA LEU A 66 -19.66 6.90 -1.72
C LEU A 66 -20.98 7.67 -1.61
N GLN A 67 -20.91 8.98 -1.83
CA GLN A 67 -22.08 9.84 -1.90
C GLN A 67 -22.51 10.04 -3.36
N LYS A 68 -23.78 9.77 -3.67
CA LYS A 68 -24.34 10.03 -5.00
C LYS A 68 -24.54 11.55 -5.16
N VAL A 69 -23.77 12.15 -6.07
CA VAL A 69 -23.85 13.59 -6.36
C VAL A 69 -24.75 13.88 -7.56
N ARG A 70 -24.71 13.03 -8.59
CA ARG A 70 -25.45 13.22 -9.84
C ARG A 70 -25.81 11.88 -10.47
N SER A 71 -26.93 11.84 -11.18
CA SER A 71 -27.33 10.71 -12.03
C SER A 71 -27.53 11.19 -13.46
N PHE A 72 -27.29 10.30 -14.42
CA PHE A 72 -27.46 10.54 -15.84
C PHE A 72 -28.31 9.41 -16.44
N ASN A 73 -29.05 9.69 -17.50
CA ASN A 73 -29.86 8.71 -18.23
C ASN A 73 -30.82 7.89 -17.33
N SER A 74 -31.46 8.56 -16.36
CA SER A 74 -32.32 7.90 -15.37
C SER A 74 -33.60 7.32 -15.96
N ASP A 75 -34.00 7.76 -17.15
CA ASP A 75 -35.22 7.31 -17.84
C ASP A 75 -35.02 5.96 -18.57
N ASN A 76 -33.77 5.49 -18.71
CA ASN A 76 -33.44 4.23 -19.37
C ASN A 76 -32.64 3.31 -18.44
N PRO A 77 -33.26 2.77 -17.37
CA PRO A 77 -32.60 1.84 -16.46
C PRO A 77 -32.32 0.49 -17.12
N PHE A 78 -31.28 -0.20 -16.66
CA PHE A 78 -31.06 -1.61 -17.01
C PHE A 78 -32.03 -2.50 -16.22
N ASP A 79 -32.58 -3.53 -16.85
CA ASP A 79 -33.57 -4.45 -16.25
C ASP A 79 -33.05 -5.19 -15.01
N ASP A 80 -31.75 -5.48 -14.96
CA ASP A 80 -31.08 -6.11 -13.82
C ASP A 80 -30.68 -5.11 -12.70
N GLY A 81 -31.03 -3.84 -12.89
CA GLY A 81 -30.70 -2.73 -12.01
C GLY A 81 -29.20 -2.42 -11.94
N TRP A 82 -28.42 -2.82 -12.95
CA TRP A 82 -27.04 -2.37 -13.15
C TRP A 82 -26.98 -0.87 -13.46
N HIS A 83 -25.85 -0.25 -13.13
CA HIS A 83 -25.56 1.12 -13.55
C HIS A 83 -24.05 1.35 -13.64
N ASN A 84 -23.66 2.30 -14.47
CA ASN A 84 -22.29 2.77 -14.54
C ASN A 84 -22.02 3.77 -13.40
N MET A 85 -20.85 3.69 -12.79
CA MET A 85 -20.41 4.58 -11.71
C MET A 85 -19.22 5.42 -12.19
N LEU A 86 -19.31 6.73 -12.02
CA LEU A 86 -18.17 7.64 -12.12
C LEU A 86 -17.89 8.16 -10.70
N ILE A 87 -16.75 7.79 -10.13
CA ILE A 87 -16.35 8.17 -8.78
C ILE A 87 -15.28 9.26 -8.89
N PHE A 88 -15.53 10.39 -8.25
CA PHE A 88 -14.58 11.51 -8.20
C PHE A 88 -13.89 11.55 -6.83
N GLY A 89 -12.57 11.70 -6.83
CA GLY A 89 -11.76 11.81 -5.63
C GLY A 89 -10.54 10.88 -5.65
N ASP A 90 -10.01 10.62 -4.46
CA ASP A 90 -8.88 9.72 -4.25
C ASP A 90 -9.26 8.26 -4.55
N ASN A 91 -8.41 7.58 -5.32
CA ASN A 91 -8.67 6.21 -5.77
C ASN A 91 -8.56 5.19 -4.62
N LEU A 92 -7.70 5.41 -3.63
CA LEU A 92 -7.53 4.52 -2.48
C LEU A 92 -8.79 4.54 -1.61
N LEU A 93 -9.38 5.72 -1.39
CA LEU A 93 -10.65 5.85 -0.66
C LEU A 93 -11.81 5.19 -1.42
N ALA A 94 -11.91 5.42 -2.74
CA ALA A 94 -12.94 4.80 -3.58
C ALA A 94 -12.83 3.27 -3.58
N LEU A 95 -11.61 2.74 -3.72
CA LEU A 95 -11.35 1.30 -3.68
C LEU A 95 -11.61 0.72 -2.30
N LYS A 96 -11.32 1.45 -1.21
CA LYS A 96 -11.62 1.02 0.17
C LYS A 96 -13.13 0.89 0.38
N ALA A 97 -13.92 1.84 -0.10
CA ALA A 97 -15.38 1.80 -0.01
C ALA A 97 -15.96 0.58 -0.76
N LEU A 98 -15.49 0.33 -1.98
CA LEU A 98 -15.87 -0.85 -2.75
C LEU A 98 -15.43 -2.14 -2.05
N TYR A 99 -14.19 -2.20 -1.56
CA TYR A 99 -13.65 -3.35 -0.83
C TYR A 99 -14.52 -3.72 0.39
N ASP A 100 -14.99 -2.74 1.14
CA ASP A 100 -15.86 -2.96 2.31
C ASP A 100 -17.29 -3.37 1.88
N ASP A 101 -17.81 -2.81 0.78
CA ASP A 101 -19.13 -3.19 0.23
C ASP A 101 -19.17 -4.64 -0.27
N GLN A 102 -18.07 -5.14 -0.86
CA GLN A 102 -17.94 -6.55 -1.25
C GLN A 102 -18.16 -7.52 -0.08
N ARG A 103 -17.87 -7.07 1.16
CA ARG A 103 -17.95 -7.86 2.40
C ARG A 103 -19.21 -7.59 3.21
N SER A 104 -20.05 -6.67 2.79
CA SER A 104 -21.24 -6.25 3.52
C SER A 104 -22.50 -6.35 2.65
N ALA A 105 -23.33 -5.31 2.63
CA ALA A 105 -24.69 -5.32 2.11
C ALA A 105 -24.79 -5.24 0.58
N ASN A 106 -23.67 -5.10 -0.14
CA ASN A 106 -23.64 -4.97 -1.61
C ASN A 106 -24.51 -3.80 -2.11
N ILE A 107 -24.40 -2.65 -1.45
CA ILE A 107 -25.17 -1.44 -1.72
C ILE A 107 -24.89 -0.94 -3.15
N TYR A 108 -23.65 -1.10 -3.62
CA TYR A 108 -23.24 -0.66 -4.96
C TYR A 108 -23.49 -1.73 -6.04
N LYS A 109 -24.05 -2.89 -5.67
CA LYS A 109 -24.31 -4.03 -6.57
C LYS A 109 -23.08 -4.52 -7.35
N THR A 110 -21.87 -4.30 -6.83
CA THR A 110 -20.62 -4.72 -7.49
C THR A 110 -20.10 -6.08 -7.01
N LYS A 111 -20.74 -6.72 -6.02
CA LYS A 111 -20.24 -7.95 -5.39
C LYS A 111 -20.05 -9.08 -6.38
N ASN A 112 -18.81 -9.58 -6.48
CA ASN A 112 -18.40 -10.63 -7.43
C ASN A 112 -18.69 -10.30 -8.92
N ARG A 113 -18.85 -9.02 -9.28
CA ARG A 113 -19.14 -8.58 -10.65
C ARG A 113 -17.95 -7.95 -11.38
N ILE A 114 -16.84 -7.68 -10.68
CA ILE A 114 -15.64 -7.07 -11.27
C ILE A 114 -14.85 -8.16 -12.01
N LYS A 115 -14.86 -8.12 -13.35
CA LYS A 115 -14.19 -9.12 -14.21
C LYS A 115 -12.86 -8.65 -14.79
N LEU A 116 -12.72 -7.35 -15.01
CA LEU A 116 -11.54 -6.73 -15.61
C LEU A 116 -11.24 -5.43 -14.89
N ILE A 117 -9.96 -5.20 -14.60
CA ILE A 117 -9.45 -3.93 -14.08
C ILE A 117 -8.39 -3.47 -15.06
N TYR A 118 -8.61 -2.31 -15.68
CA TYR A 118 -7.63 -1.62 -16.49
C TYR A 118 -7.16 -0.40 -15.72
N ILE A 119 -5.83 -0.26 -15.58
CA ILE A 119 -5.20 0.93 -14.99
C ILE A 119 -4.05 1.37 -15.87
N ASP A 120 -3.88 2.67 -15.98
CA ASP A 120 -2.73 3.32 -16.61
C ASP A 120 -2.08 4.27 -15.57
N PRO A 121 -1.37 3.72 -14.57
CA PRO A 121 -0.77 4.53 -13.51
C PRO A 121 0.44 5.31 -14.07
N PRO A 122 0.85 6.41 -13.42
CA PRO A 122 2.07 7.11 -13.83
C PRO A 122 3.26 6.16 -13.76
N PHE A 123 3.95 5.99 -14.89
CA PHE A 123 5.22 5.30 -14.93
C PHE A 123 6.22 6.26 -14.31
N ALA A 124 6.90 5.89 -13.23
CA ALA A 124 7.82 6.78 -12.50
C ALA A 124 9.09 7.12 -13.31
N THR A 125 8.92 7.64 -14.53
CA THR A 125 9.97 8.07 -15.43
C THR A 125 10.38 9.50 -15.09
N LYS A 126 11.66 9.82 -15.30
CA LYS A 126 12.22 11.14 -14.95
C LYS A 126 11.51 12.30 -15.65
N GLN A 127 10.86 12.07 -16.79
CA GLN A 127 10.17 13.11 -17.56
C GLN A 127 8.80 13.48 -16.96
N ASP A 128 8.10 12.54 -16.32
CA ASP A 128 6.79 12.80 -15.72
C ASP A 128 6.88 13.76 -14.51
N PHE A 129 8.03 13.79 -13.82
CA PHE A 129 8.30 14.71 -12.72
C PHE A 129 8.78 16.11 -13.16
N MET A 130 9.03 16.34 -14.46
CA MET A 130 9.50 17.63 -14.98
C MET A 130 8.37 18.55 -15.49
N LYS A 131 7.14 18.04 -15.64
CA LYS A 131 6.01 18.80 -16.19
C LYS A 131 5.46 19.89 -15.26
N ASP A 132 5.87 19.93 -13.99
CA ASP A 132 5.46 20.99 -13.04
C ASP A 132 6.08 22.38 -13.31
N ARG A 133 6.83 22.56 -14.41
CA ARG A 133 7.37 23.88 -14.82
C ARG A 133 6.73 24.50 -16.06
N GLU A 134 5.71 23.90 -16.67
CA GLU A 134 5.03 24.52 -17.81
C GLU A 134 3.72 25.18 -17.37
N LYS A 135 3.77 26.52 -17.38
CA LYS A 135 2.70 27.45 -17.01
C LYS A 135 1.42 27.16 -17.81
N ALA A 136 0.30 27.08 -17.10
CA ALA A 136 -1.03 27.12 -17.69
C ALA A 136 -1.19 28.37 -18.57
N THR A 137 -1.30 28.18 -19.88
CA THR A 137 -1.74 29.22 -20.81
C THR A 137 -3.26 29.13 -20.88
N VAL A 138 -3.94 30.13 -20.31
CA VAL A 138 -5.38 30.34 -20.50
C VAL A 138 -5.56 30.88 -21.92
N ILE A 139 -6.22 30.13 -22.79
CA ILE A 139 -6.75 30.66 -24.05
C ILE A 139 -8.10 31.33 -23.71
N LYS A 140 -8.18 32.63 -23.98
CA LYS A 140 -9.40 33.44 -23.91
C LYS A 140 -10.36 33.10 -25.03
#